data_AF-A0A8I2AAI6-F1
#
_entry.id   AF-A0A8I2AAI6-F1
#
_cell.length_a   1.000
_cell.length_b   1.000
_cell.length_c   1.000
_cell.angle_alpha   90.00
_cell.angle_beta   90.00
_cell.angle_gamma   90.00
#
_symmetry.space_group_name_H-M   'P 1'
#
loop_
_entity.id
_entity.type
_entity.pdbx_description
1 polymer ?
#
loop_
_entity_poly.entity_id
_entity_poly.type
_entity_poly.pdbx_seq_one_letter_code
_entity_poly.pdbx_strand_id
1 'polypeptide(L)'
;MRLNEYGELVKTEWQKTGIIRPNIVIDAFVVMPNHLHGILIITDNYDCGGTLQRASTTKTTEQFGKPTKNSIPTIVRLFKSTTTKQINQLRGGVETRYNVSPRVSTIPMLPLWQRNYYEHIIRDDTELTRIRQYIINNPKRWGG
;
A
#
# COMPACT_ATOMS: atom_id res chain seq x y z
N MET A 1 1.53 -18.88 9.61
CA MET A 1 0.35 -18.10 9.17
C MET A 1 0.11 -18.35 7.69
N ARG A 2 -1.14 -18.61 7.27
CA ARG A 2 -1.52 -18.81 5.86
C ARG A 2 -2.51 -17.71 5.47
N LEU A 3 -2.29 -17.05 4.32
CA LEU A 3 -3.21 -16.03 3.83
C LEU A 3 -4.48 -16.70 3.29
N ASN A 4 -5.63 -16.08 3.56
CA ASN A 4 -6.87 -16.40 2.88
C ASN A 4 -6.94 -15.64 1.54
N GLU A 5 -8.03 -15.81 0.81
CA GLU A 5 -8.26 -15.14 -0.48
C GLU A 5 -8.09 -13.61 -0.41
N TYR A 6 -8.62 -12.97 0.64
CA TYR A 6 -8.47 -11.52 0.83
C TYR A 6 -7.02 -11.11 1.09
N GLY A 7 -6.29 -11.90 1.89
CA GLY A 7 -4.87 -11.67 2.15
C GLY A 7 -4.01 -11.82 0.89
N GLU A 8 -4.30 -12.82 0.06
CA GLU A 8 -3.62 -13.00 -1.24
C GLU A 8 -3.94 -11.87 -2.23
N LEU A 9 -5.17 -11.36 -2.22
CA LEU A 9 -5.54 -10.18 -3.00
C LEU A 9 -4.73 -8.94 -2.57
N VAL A 10 -4.67 -8.68 -1.26
CA VAL A 10 -3.91 -7.57 -0.68
C VAL A 10 -2.43 -7.68 -1.06
N LYS A 11 -1.84 -8.88 -0.96
CA LYS A 11 -0.47 -9.16 -1.37
C LYS A 11 -0.24 -8.90 -2.87
N THR A 12 -1.15 -9.38 -3.71
CA THR A 12 -1.06 -9.21 -5.17
C THR A 12 -1.11 -7.74 -5.57
N GLU A 13 -2.06 -6.98 -5.02
CA GLU A 13 -2.17 -5.53 -5.28
C GLU A 13 -0.99 -4.75 -4.71
N TRP A 14 -0.40 -5.19 -3.59
CA TRP A 14 0.83 -4.58 -3.06
C TRP A 14 2.01 -4.79 -4.02
N GLN A 15 2.24 -6.01 -4.51
CA GLN A 15 3.30 -6.29 -5.47
C GLN A 15 3.11 -5.55 -6.80
N LYS A 16 1.86 -5.45 -7.27
CA LYS A 16 1.50 -4.68 -8.47
C LYS A 16 1.87 -3.21 -8.38
N THR A 17 1.96 -2.64 -7.17
CA THR A 17 2.38 -1.25 -6.96
C THR A 17 3.77 -0.96 -7.53
N GLY A 18 4.73 -1.89 -7.36
CA GLY A 18 6.08 -1.78 -7.91
C GLY A 18 6.15 -2.07 -9.41
N ILE A 19 5.25 -2.91 -9.93
CA ILE A 19 5.18 -3.19 -11.39
C ILE A 19 4.68 -1.95 -12.15
N ILE A 20 3.67 -1.25 -11.61
CA ILE A 20 3.06 -0.09 -12.27
C ILE A 20 3.97 1.16 -12.20
N ARG A 21 4.89 1.22 -11.23
CA ARG A 21 5.69 2.42 -10.94
C ARG A 21 7.18 2.09 -11.06
N PRO A 22 7.85 2.48 -12.16
CA PRO A 22 9.24 2.13 -12.40
C PRO A 22 10.20 2.71 -11.34
N ASN A 23 9.81 3.79 -10.67
CA ASN A 23 10.59 4.45 -9.63
C ASN A 23 10.35 3.88 -8.21
N ILE A 24 9.59 2.78 -8.09
CA ILE A 24 9.24 2.17 -6.80
C ILE A 24 9.63 0.69 -6.81
N VAL A 25 10.54 0.34 -5.91
CA VAL A 25 10.90 -1.05 -5.65
C VAL A 25 10.25 -1.50 -4.34
N ILE A 26 9.53 -2.62 -4.38
CA ILE A 26 8.99 -3.28 -3.19
C ILE A 26 10.08 -4.17 -2.62
N ASP A 27 10.48 -3.91 -1.38
CA ASP A 27 11.46 -4.70 -0.66
C ASP A 27 10.75 -5.70 0.29
N ALA A 28 11.16 -5.83 1.56
CA ALA A 28 10.51 -6.73 2.49
C ALA A 28 9.10 -6.24 2.83
N PHE A 29 8.11 -7.14 2.77
CA PHE A 29 6.75 -6.86 3.22
C PHE A 29 6.09 -8.12 3.79
N VAL A 30 5.02 -7.90 4.57
CA VAL A 30 4.20 -8.95 5.16
C VAL A 30 2.75 -8.48 5.27
N VAL A 31 1.82 -9.35 4.89
CA VAL A 31 0.38 -9.16 5.09
C VAL A 31 -0.03 -9.94 6.32
N MET A 32 -0.52 -9.26 7.35
CA MET A 32 -1.02 -9.84 8.60
C MET A 32 -2.56 -9.70 8.64
N PRO A 33 -3.27 -10.43 9.51
CA PRO A 33 -4.73 -10.38 9.55
C PRO A 33 -5.33 -9.00 9.83
N ASN A 34 -4.58 -8.13 10.53
CA ASN A 34 -5.03 -6.80 10.93
C ASN A 34 -4.24 -5.64 10.30
N HIS A 35 -3.08 -5.88 9.68
CA HIS A 35 -2.26 -4.82 9.08
C HIS A 35 -1.33 -5.34 7.98
N LEU A 36 -0.73 -4.41 7.24
CA LEU A 36 0.34 -4.67 6.28
C LEU A 36 1.57 -3.88 6.72
N HIS A 37 2.73 -4.53 6.74
CA HIS A 37 4.02 -3.84 6.81
C HIS A 37 4.77 -4.04 5.51
N GLY A 38 5.44 -3.00 5.02
CA GLY A 38 6.23 -3.08 3.79
C GLY A 38 7.27 -1.98 3.73
N ILE A 39 8.37 -2.28 3.05
CA ILE A 39 9.42 -1.32 2.72
C ILE A 39 9.27 -0.95 1.25
N LEU A 40 9.22 0.35 0.98
CA LEU A 40 9.23 0.93 -0.35
C LEU A 40 10.57 1.64 -0.54
N ILE A 41 11.28 1.31 -1.60
CA ILE A 41 12.48 2.03 -2.02
C ILE A 41 12.07 2.90 -3.20
N ILE A 42 12.21 4.22 -3.05
CA ILE A 42 11.97 5.18 -4.12
C ILE A 42 13.31 5.42 -4.80
N THR A 43 13.42 5.06 -6.07
CA THR A 43 14.63 5.30 -6.87
C THR A 43 14.42 6.54 -7.73
N ASP A 44 15.42 7.41 -7.80
CA ASP A 44 15.40 8.47 -8.82
C ASP A 44 15.59 7.82 -10.19
N ASN A 45 14.68 8.09 -11.13
CA ASN A 45 14.82 7.62 -12.51
C ASN A 45 16.05 8.30 -13.13
N TYR A 46 17.17 7.58 -13.25
CA TYR A 46 18.31 7.99 -14.06
C TYR A 46 18.05 7.72 -15.54
N ASP A 47 17.10 8.44 -16.15
CA ASP A 47 17.05 8.52 -17.62
C ASP A 47 17.99 9.65 -18.09
N CYS A 48 19.22 9.23 -18.41
CA CYS A 48 20.20 9.79 -19.35
C CYS A 48 20.16 11.28 -19.72
N GLY A 49 21.20 12.03 -19.30
CA GLY A 49 21.68 13.21 -20.04
C GLY A 49 22.26 14.36 -19.20
N GLY A 50 23.51 14.23 -18.76
CA GLY A 50 24.40 15.39 -18.54
C GLY A 50 24.28 16.14 -17.20
N THR A 51 25.44 16.20 -16.53
CA THR A 51 25.78 17.07 -15.39
C THR A 51 25.26 16.60 -14.04
N LEU A 52 26.21 16.46 -13.11
CA LEU A 52 26.02 16.31 -11.66
C LEU A 52 24.96 17.28 -11.15
N GLN A 53 23.70 16.85 -11.10
CA GLN A 53 22.65 17.64 -10.51
C GLN A 53 22.75 17.45 -8.99
N ARG A 54 23.54 18.33 -8.35
CA ARG A 54 23.38 18.69 -6.94
C ARG A 54 21.87 18.81 -6.68
N ALA A 55 21.36 18.05 -5.71
CA ALA A 55 20.01 18.11 -5.14
C ALA A 55 19.03 18.93 -5.99
N SER A 56 18.31 18.27 -6.90
CA SER A 56 17.29 18.94 -7.71
C SER A 56 16.29 19.65 -6.80
N THR A 57 16.31 20.98 -6.82
CA THR A 57 15.45 21.89 -6.06
C THR A 57 14.02 21.94 -6.59
N THR A 58 13.61 21.02 -7.46
CA THR A 58 12.21 20.85 -7.87
C THR A 58 11.49 19.90 -6.92
N LYS A 59 11.46 20.26 -5.63
CA LYS A 59 10.44 19.74 -4.71
C LYS A 59 9.08 20.11 -5.31
N THR A 60 8.44 19.17 -6.00
CA THR A 60 7.00 19.25 -6.23
C THR A 60 6.36 19.01 -4.86
N THR A 61 6.34 20.07 -4.04
CA THR A 61 5.72 20.02 -2.72
C THR A 61 4.27 19.63 -2.94
N GLU A 62 3.82 18.56 -2.30
CA GLU A 62 2.42 18.15 -2.30
C GLU A 62 1.55 19.36 -1.91
N GLN A 63 0.68 19.78 -2.82
CA GLN A 63 -0.28 20.85 -2.56
C GLN A 63 -1.63 20.21 -2.30
N PHE A 64 -2.34 20.75 -1.31
CA PHE A 64 -3.72 20.35 -1.03
C PHE A 64 -4.55 20.46 -2.33
N GLY A 65 -5.16 19.36 -2.76
CA GLY A 65 -5.96 19.28 -3.98
C GLY A 65 -5.21 18.94 -5.28
N LYS A 66 -3.87 18.84 -5.28
CA LYS A 66 -3.06 18.42 -6.45
C LYS A 66 -2.16 17.24 -6.09
N PRO A 67 -2.67 16.00 -6.13
CA PRO A 67 -1.86 14.83 -5.78
C PRO A 67 -0.68 14.69 -6.75
N THR A 68 0.55 14.67 -6.24
CA THR A 68 1.69 14.39 -7.11
C THR A 68 1.71 12.91 -7.51
N LYS A 69 1.90 12.67 -8.81
CA LYS A 69 2.04 11.31 -9.33
C LYS A 69 3.29 10.71 -8.68
N ASN A 70 3.12 9.54 -8.06
CA ASN A 70 4.17 8.74 -7.40
C ASN A 70 4.56 9.14 -5.96
N SER A 71 3.84 10.03 -5.30
CA SER A 71 4.05 10.23 -3.86
C SER A 71 3.51 9.08 -3.01
N ILE A 72 4.08 8.91 -1.81
CA ILE A 72 3.62 7.91 -0.84
C ILE A 72 2.12 8.06 -0.52
N PRO A 73 1.57 9.27 -0.25
CA PRO A 73 0.13 9.43 -0.03
C PRO A 73 -0.71 8.94 -1.22
N THR A 74 -0.29 9.22 -2.45
CA THR A 74 -0.99 8.78 -3.66
C THR A 74 -0.93 7.26 -3.84
N ILE A 75 0.23 6.65 -3.56
CA ILE A 75 0.42 5.19 -3.60
C ILE A 75 -0.51 4.52 -2.58
N VAL A 76 -0.47 4.96 -1.32
CA VAL A 76 -1.28 4.39 -0.24
C VAL A 76 -2.77 4.60 -0.51
N ARG A 77 -3.17 5.77 -1.01
CA ARG A 77 -4.57 6.06 -1.37
C ARG A 77 -5.07 5.10 -2.44
N LEU A 78 -4.32 4.93 -3.53
CA LEU A 78 -4.71 4.03 -4.62
C LEU A 78 -4.76 2.59 -4.14
N PHE A 79 -3.75 2.15 -3.39
CA PHE A 79 -3.70 0.80 -2.83
C PHE A 79 -4.91 0.51 -1.92
N LYS A 80 -5.18 1.37 -0.92
CA LYS A 80 -6.31 1.20 0.00
C LYS A 80 -7.66 1.21 -0.74
N SER A 81 -7.82 2.10 -1.72
CA SER A 81 -9.05 2.22 -2.52
C SER A 81 -9.30 0.96 -3.36
N THR A 82 -8.28 0.51 -4.11
CA THR A 82 -8.40 -0.63 -5.01
C THR A 82 -8.65 -1.92 -4.25
N THR A 83 -7.90 -2.19 -3.17
CA THR A 83 -8.10 -3.39 -2.34
C THR A 83 -9.47 -3.40 -1.68
N THR A 84 -9.93 -2.27 -1.13
CA THR A 84 -11.27 -2.15 -0.53
C THR A 84 -12.36 -2.44 -1.57
N LYS A 85 -12.22 -1.89 -2.78
CA LYS A 85 -13.18 -2.11 -3.87
C LYS A 85 -13.25 -3.58 -4.26
N GLN A 86 -12.11 -4.20 -4.56
CA GLN A 86 -12.09 -5.60 -5.01
C GLN A 86 -12.60 -6.55 -3.93
N ILE A 87 -12.23 -6.34 -2.65
CA ILE A 87 -12.71 -7.18 -1.55
C ILE A 87 -14.21 -7.02 -1.33
N ASN A 88 -14.75 -5.79 -1.40
CA ASN A 88 -16.19 -5.60 -1.30
C ASN A 88 -16.95 -6.23 -2.49
N GLN A 89 -16.37 -6.24 -3.68
CA GLN A 89 -16.93 -6.95 -4.84
C GLN A 89 -16.94 -8.48 -4.61
N LEU A 90 -15.85 -9.06 -4.10
CA LEU A 90 -15.78 -10.49 -3.77
C LEU A 90 -16.78 -10.90 -2.69
N ARG A 91 -17.06 -10.01 -1.72
CA ARG A 91 -18.07 -10.22 -0.68
C ARG A 91 -19.51 -10.16 -1.21
N GLY A 92 -19.72 -9.84 -2.49
CA GLY A 92 -21.06 -9.57 -3.02
C GLY A 92 -21.66 -8.28 -2.46
N GLY A 93 -20.81 -7.32 -2.06
CA GLY A 93 -21.25 -6.05 -1.51
C GLY A 93 -22.02 -5.25 -2.56
N VAL A 94 -23.27 -4.90 -2.25
CA VAL A 94 -24.07 -4.04 -3.13
C VAL A 94 -23.88 -2.60 -2.68
N GLU A 95 -23.70 -1.69 -3.63
CA GLU A 95 -23.72 -0.26 -3.32
C GLU A 95 -25.11 0.13 -2.83
N THR A 96 -25.23 0.38 -1.53
CA THR A 96 -26.46 0.86 -0.89
C THR A 96 -26.65 2.35 -1.21
N ARG A 97 -26.97 2.67 -2.46
CA ARG A 97 -27.33 4.04 -2.88
C ARG A 97 -28.82 4.32 -2.73
N TYR A 98 -29.63 3.27 -2.56
CA TYR A 98 -31.07 3.30 -2.37
C TYR A 98 -31.47 2.26 -1.32
N ASN A 99 -32.60 2.49 -0.62
CA ASN A 99 -33.19 1.56 0.33
C ASN A 99 -33.47 0.21 -0.34
N VAL A 100 -32.54 -0.74 -0.18
CA VAL A 100 -32.66 -2.10 -0.72
C VAL A 100 -33.70 -2.86 0.10
N SER A 101 -34.54 -3.65 -0.59
CA SER A 101 -35.60 -4.44 0.03
C SER A 101 -35.07 -5.32 1.18
N PRO A 102 -35.72 -5.35 2.36
CA PRO A 102 -35.29 -6.13 3.53
C PRO A 102 -35.33 -7.66 3.31
N ARG A 103 -35.76 -8.13 2.14
CA ARG A 103 -35.85 -9.56 1.79
C ARG A 103 -34.64 -10.12 1.05
N VAL A 104 -33.64 -9.29 0.74
CA VAL A 104 -32.38 -9.72 0.11
C VAL A 104 -31.24 -9.53 1.12
N SER A 105 -30.59 -10.64 1.52
CA SER A 105 -29.39 -10.62 2.35
C SER A 105 -28.26 -9.92 1.59
N THR A 106 -28.16 -8.61 1.78
CA THR A 106 -27.22 -7.75 1.08
C THR A 106 -26.10 -7.38 2.04
N ILE A 107 -24.84 -7.69 1.69
CA ILE A 107 -23.69 -7.29 2.52
C ILE A 107 -23.39 -5.81 2.20
N PRO A 108 -23.43 -4.88 3.16
CA PRO A 108 -23.06 -3.50 2.90
C PRO A 108 -21.56 -3.39 2.58
N MET A 109 -21.16 -2.45 1.73
CA MET A 109 -19.74 -2.17 1.51
C MET A 109 -19.10 -1.68 2.82
N LEU A 110 -18.07 -2.38 3.30
CA LEU A 110 -17.41 -2.06 4.55
C LEU A 110 -16.05 -1.41 4.31
N PRO A 111 -15.63 -0.45 5.14
CA PRO A 111 -14.25 0.03 5.13
C PRO A 111 -13.31 -1.13 5.52
N LEU A 112 -12.25 -1.32 4.73
CA LEU A 112 -11.24 -2.35 4.98
C LEU A 112 -10.06 -1.82 5.81
N TRP A 113 -9.64 -0.58 5.55
CA TRP A 113 -8.46 0.03 6.14
C TRP A 113 -8.81 1.14 7.12
N GLN A 114 -7.99 1.30 8.15
CA GLN A 114 -7.98 2.53 8.96
C GLN A 114 -7.65 3.75 8.08
N ARG A 115 -8.16 4.93 8.44
CA ARG A 115 -7.94 6.17 7.67
C ARG A 115 -6.45 6.51 7.56
N ASN A 116 -5.74 6.47 8.68
CA ASN A 116 -4.32 6.81 8.75
C ASN A 116 -3.42 5.63 8.33
N TYR A 117 -2.15 5.94 8.10
CA TYR A 117 -1.09 4.96 7.90
C TYR A 117 0.18 5.51 8.57
N TYR A 118 1.09 4.60 8.93
CA TYR A 118 2.39 4.95 9.47
C TYR A 118 3.44 4.85 8.37
N GLU A 119 4.29 5.85 8.27
CA GLU A 119 5.46 5.86 7.39
C GLU A 119 6.69 6.28 8.20
N HIS A 120 7.85 5.76 7.82
CA HIS A 120 9.13 6.04 8.45
C HIS A 120 10.23 6.04 7.38
N ILE A 121 11.07 7.07 7.38
CA ILE A 121 12.19 7.17 6.44
C ILE A 121 13.36 6.38 7.02
N ILE A 122 13.76 5.32 6.33
CA ILE A 122 14.93 4.51 6.66
C ILE A 122 16.18 5.22 6.14
N ARG A 123 17.14 5.53 7.02
CA ARG A 123 18.28 6.41 6.68
C ARG A 123 19.61 5.69 6.48
N ASP A 124 19.73 4.46 6.96
CA ASP A 124 20.95 3.67 6.88
C ASP A 124 20.69 2.16 6.78
N ASP A 125 21.73 1.42 6.41
CA ASP A 125 21.65 -0.03 6.17
C ASP A 125 21.41 -0.85 7.45
N THR A 126 21.84 -0.32 8.61
CA THR A 126 21.61 -1.00 9.90
C THR A 126 20.13 -0.97 10.24
N GLU A 127 19.50 0.19 10.09
CA GLU A 127 18.08 0.37 10.25
C GLU A 127 17.28 -0.45 9.23
N LEU A 128 17.68 -0.43 7.95
CA LEU A 128 17.07 -1.23 6.90
C LEU A 128 17.07 -2.72 7.25
N THR A 129 18.23 -3.25 7.65
CA THR A 129 18.41 -4.66 8.02
C THR A 129 17.53 -5.02 9.21
N ARG A 130 17.48 -4.16 10.23
CA ARG A 130 16.64 -4.35 11.41
C ARG A 130 15.15 -4.42 11.05
N ILE A 131 14.67 -3.51 10.19
CA ILE A 131 13.26 -3.45 9.79
C ILE A 131 12.91 -4.65 8.90
N ARG A 132 13.76 -5.02 7.94
CA ARG A 132 13.61 -6.25 7.15
C ARG A 132 13.45 -7.48 8.05
N GLN A 133 14.35 -7.61 9.03
CA GLN A 133 14.33 -8.73 9.97
C GLN A 133 13.07 -8.72 10.86
N TYR A 134 12.61 -7.54 11.27
CA TYR A 134 11.34 -7.40 11.97
C TYR A 134 10.16 -7.89 11.12
N ILE A 135 10.06 -7.42 9.87
CA ILE A 135 8.98 -7.79 8.93
C ILE A 135 8.96 -9.31 8.70
N ILE A 136 10.11 -9.91 8.40
CA ILE A 136 10.23 -11.34 8.10
C ILE A 136 9.86 -12.21 9.31
N ASN A 137 10.22 -11.78 10.52
CA ASN A 137 9.95 -12.56 11.73
C ASN A 137 8.58 -12.29 12.34
N ASN A 138 7.89 -11.21 11.97
CA ASN A 138 6.62 -10.84 12.57
C ASN A 138 5.56 -11.97 12.47
N PRO A 139 5.38 -12.68 11.33
CA PRO A 139 4.48 -13.83 11.24
C PRO A 139 4.77 -14.96 12.23
N LYS A 140 6.04 -15.14 12.62
CA LYS A 140 6.46 -16.21 13.56
C LYS A 140 6.14 -15.83 15.00
N ARG A 141 6.17 -14.53 15.31
CA ARG A 141 5.84 -13.98 16.63
C ARG A 141 4.34 -13.67 16.77
N TRP A 142 3.58 -13.85 15.70
CA TRP A 142 2.13 -13.73 15.69
C TRP A 142 1.49 -14.96 16.33
N GLY A 143 1.53 -15.00 17.66
CA GLY A 143 0.66 -15.84 18.48
C GLY A 143 -0.64 -15.08 18.69
N GLY A 144 -1.73 -15.59 18.10
CA GLY A 144 -3.08 -15.15 18.43
C GLY A 144 -3.53 -15.75 19.76
#